data_AF-A0A7V0ZKL2-F1
#
_entry.id   AF-A0A7V0ZKL2-F1
#
_cell.length_a   1.000
_cell.length_b   1.000
_cell.length_c   1.000
_cell.angle_alpha   90.00
_cell.angle_beta   90.00
_cell.angle_gamma   90.00
#
_symmetry.space_group_name_H-M   'P 1'
#
loop_
_entity.id
_entity.type
_entity.pdbx_description
1 polymer ?
#
loop_
_entity_poly.entity_id
_entity_poly.type
_entity_poly.pdbx_seq_one_letter_code
_entity_poly.pdbx_strand_id
1 'polypeptide(L)'
;INMTRAYTLMGRKVGYQGVLSVGRVQTPVLGLVVRRDEEIERFVAKPFYQLIAHVVTRQGEHFKARWQPSKACQPWQDGEGRVLSKPLADNVLSRIHQQPAIVTASNRKQKKQPPPLPYNLSTLQIDGAKRFSMSAKQVLDTCQTLYERHKLLTYPRSDCRYLPAEHFADRNAVIDALASNCQPLSQAARDADRDLKSKAWNNSRVEAHHAIIPTVRKMDTSKLSQAERNVYELVARQYLAQFYPAHEYSDSQIDLDIAGGCFIASARASLKPGWKLLFPVQKAGDNKQSALNAQLPSLKKGDSCFCEKGEVLEKQTTPPKPFDDASLLAAMTGIARYVQNPDIRKVLKDTDGLGTEATRAGIIELLFTREFLIRNGRQIRATAAGRGLIHSLPEMASTPDMTARWETELDAISRREGSYKGFMQPLQASLHELISQSQAALPEGLKNIKVSKAPYKKRRSSKTQKKAATTRSSKCKTRQR
;
A
#
# COMPACT_ATOMS: atom_id res chain seq x y z
N ILE A 1 20.12 18.09 0.19
CA ILE A 1 21.42 18.44 -0.42
C ILE A 1 22.59 18.15 0.51
N ASN A 2 22.64 18.77 1.70
CA ASN A 2 23.78 18.65 2.62
C ASN A 2 24.06 17.20 3.04
N MET A 3 23.04 16.47 3.52
CA MET A 3 23.18 15.05 3.89
C MET A 3 23.67 14.18 2.72
N THR A 4 23.11 14.36 1.52
CA THR A 4 23.61 13.66 0.32
C THR A 4 25.09 13.91 0.06
N ARG A 5 25.55 15.17 0.17
CA ARG A 5 26.96 15.50 -0.04
C ARG A 5 27.83 14.87 1.05
N ALA A 6 27.46 15.04 2.31
CA ALA A 6 28.19 14.50 3.45
C ALA A 6 28.36 12.98 3.33
N TYR A 7 27.25 12.23 3.21
CA TYR A 7 27.30 10.78 3.12
C TYR A 7 27.99 10.28 1.85
N THR A 8 27.82 10.94 0.70
CA THR A 8 28.56 10.58 -0.52
C THR A 8 30.07 10.76 -0.34
N LEU A 9 30.52 11.85 0.30
CA LEU A 9 31.94 12.06 0.60
C LEU A 9 32.46 11.01 1.59
N MET A 10 31.67 10.64 2.59
CA MET A 10 32.05 9.60 3.55
C MET A 10 32.13 8.21 2.91
N GLY A 11 31.19 7.86 2.03
CA GLY A 11 31.23 6.64 1.23
C GLY A 11 32.50 6.55 0.36
N ARG A 12 32.94 7.66 -0.22
CA ARG A 12 34.18 7.70 -1.00
C ARG A 12 35.42 7.37 -0.17
N LYS A 13 35.46 7.77 1.11
CA LYS A 13 36.59 7.43 2.00
C LYS A 13 36.74 5.93 2.21
N VAL A 14 35.65 5.17 2.04
CA VAL A 14 35.63 3.70 2.14
C VAL A 14 35.57 3.01 0.77
N GLY A 15 35.84 3.73 -0.32
CA GLY A 15 35.93 3.19 -1.67
C GLY A 15 34.61 3.11 -2.45
N TYR A 16 33.48 3.56 -1.90
CA TYR A 16 32.20 3.59 -2.60
C TYR A 16 32.19 4.71 -3.67
N GLN A 17 31.93 4.34 -4.93
CA GLN A 17 32.03 5.26 -6.07
C GLN A 17 30.68 5.87 -6.52
N GLY A 18 29.56 5.39 -5.95
CA GLY A 18 28.21 5.86 -6.27
C GLY A 18 27.79 7.13 -5.53
N VAL A 19 26.52 7.51 -5.69
CA VAL A 19 25.90 8.64 -4.96
C VAL A 19 25.06 8.10 -3.82
N LEU A 20 25.36 8.51 -2.59
CA LEU A 20 24.59 8.19 -1.39
C LEU A 20 23.57 9.29 -1.13
N SER A 21 22.44 9.24 -1.83
CA SER A 21 21.40 10.26 -1.71
C SER A 21 20.58 10.08 -0.43
N VAL A 22 20.46 11.17 0.33
CA VAL A 22 19.73 11.22 1.60
C VAL A 22 18.65 12.31 1.51
N GLY A 23 17.44 11.99 1.93
CA GLY A 23 16.33 12.94 1.95
C GLY A 23 15.16 12.46 2.79
N ARG A 24 14.42 13.43 3.34
CA ARG A 24 13.32 13.21 4.31
C ARG A 24 12.24 12.21 3.86
N VAL A 25 12.01 12.06 2.56
CA VAL A 25 11.05 11.07 2.01
C VAL A 25 11.77 9.79 1.56
N GLN A 26 12.79 9.90 0.71
CA GLN A 26 13.46 8.71 0.13
C GLN A 26 14.12 7.83 1.19
N THR A 27 14.71 8.41 2.23
CA THR A 27 15.50 7.68 3.22
C THR A 27 14.61 6.88 4.17
N PRO A 28 13.50 7.42 4.71
CA PRO A 28 12.57 6.60 5.47
C PRO A 28 11.89 5.51 4.63
N VAL A 29 11.62 5.74 3.33
CA VAL A 29 11.12 4.67 2.43
C VAL A 29 12.12 3.53 2.30
N LEU A 30 13.40 3.84 2.10
CA LEU A 30 14.47 2.84 2.10
C LEU A 30 14.56 2.13 3.46
N GLY A 31 14.44 2.88 4.56
CA GLY A 31 14.44 2.33 5.92
C GLY A 31 13.30 1.33 6.16
N LEU A 32 12.10 1.54 5.60
CA LEU A 32 11.01 0.56 5.66
C LEU A 32 11.42 -0.76 5.03
N VAL A 33 12.02 -0.72 3.84
CA VAL A 33 12.42 -1.94 3.12
C VAL A 33 13.56 -2.66 3.85
N VAL A 34 14.58 -1.93 4.32
CA VAL A 34 15.70 -2.50 5.07
C VAL A 34 15.21 -3.20 6.34
N ARG A 35 14.37 -2.52 7.16
CA ARG A 35 13.83 -3.12 8.38
C ARG A 35 12.95 -4.34 8.09
N ARG A 36 12.13 -4.31 7.04
CA ARG A 36 11.33 -5.46 6.61
C ARG A 36 12.21 -6.64 6.22
N ASP A 37 13.27 -6.39 5.45
CA ASP A 37 14.18 -7.47 5.03
C ASP A 37 14.94 -8.07 6.23
N GLU A 38 15.38 -7.24 7.18
CA GLU A 38 16.01 -7.71 8.42
C GLU A 38 15.04 -8.50 9.31
N GLU A 39 13.78 -8.06 9.40
CA GLU A 39 12.72 -8.78 10.12
C GLU A 39 12.51 -10.18 9.52
N ILE A 40 12.57 -10.30 8.20
CA ILE A 40 12.47 -11.58 7.49
C ILE A 40 13.69 -12.46 7.75
N GLU A 41 14.90 -11.90 7.73
CA GLU A 41 16.16 -12.64 7.93
C GLU A 41 16.33 -13.13 9.36
N ARG A 42 15.91 -12.34 10.35
CA ARG A 42 15.95 -12.70 11.77
C ARG A 42 14.77 -13.57 12.19
N PHE A 43 13.80 -13.79 11.31
CA PHE A 43 12.59 -14.54 11.63
C PHE A 43 12.89 -16.03 11.81
N VAL A 44 12.52 -16.56 12.97
CA VAL A 44 12.55 -17.99 13.26
C VAL A 44 11.12 -18.50 13.29
N ALA A 45 10.77 -19.40 12.37
CA ALA A 45 9.45 -20.02 12.33
C ALA A 45 9.22 -20.85 13.59
N LYS A 46 8.06 -20.67 14.22
CA LYS A 46 7.62 -21.42 15.39
C LYS A 46 6.31 -22.14 15.08
N PRO A 47 6.16 -23.40 15.53
CA PRO A 47 4.88 -24.07 15.47
C PRO A 47 3.88 -23.34 16.37
N PHE A 48 2.63 -23.30 15.93
CA PHE A 48 1.51 -22.90 16.76
C PHE A 48 0.29 -23.78 16.45
N TYR A 49 -0.58 -23.91 17.43
CA TYR A 49 -1.65 -24.91 17.41
C TYR A 49 -3.01 -24.22 17.45
N GLN A 50 -3.92 -24.65 16.58
CA GLN A 50 -5.32 -24.24 16.61
C GLN A 50 -6.18 -25.46 16.82
N LEU A 51 -7.02 -25.45 17.85
CA LEU A 51 -7.98 -26.51 18.09
C LEU A 51 -9.33 -26.15 17.46
N ILE A 52 -9.86 -27.05 16.64
CA ILE A 52 -11.19 -26.95 16.05
C ILE A 52 -12.06 -28.08 16.59
N ALA A 53 -13.24 -27.74 17.10
CA ALA A 53 -14.30 -28.68 17.47
C ALA A 53 -15.23 -28.90 16.27
N HIS A 54 -15.58 -30.16 15.99
CA HIS A 54 -16.63 -30.55 15.06
C HIS A 54 -17.91 -30.78 15.85
N VAL A 55 -18.92 -29.95 15.58
CA VAL A 55 -20.15 -29.87 16.38
C VAL A 55 -21.35 -30.23 15.51
N VAL A 56 -22.24 -31.06 16.05
CA VAL A 56 -23.50 -31.45 15.43
C VAL A 56 -24.68 -30.95 16.27
N THR A 57 -25.69 -30.39 15.61
CA THR A 57 -26.96 -29.99 16.25
C THR A 57 -27.87 -31.20 16.47
N ARG A 58 -28.91 -31.06 17.30
CA ARG A 58 -29.94 -32.11 17.45
C ARG A 58 -30.66 -32.44 16.14
N GLN A 59 -30.62 -31.53 15.18
CA GLN A 59 -31.24 -31.67 13.86
C GLN A 59 -30.27 -32.28 12.82
N GLY A 60 -29.06 -32.65 13.23
CA GLY A 60 -28.05 -33.26 12.35
C GLY A 60 -27.27 -32.25 11.49
N GLU A 61 -27.33 -30.95 11.79
CA GLU A 61 -26.51 -29.95 11.09
C GLU A 61 -25.09 -29.93 11.67
N HIS A 62 -24.07 -29.99 10.81
CA HIS A 62 -22.67 -29.97 11.23
C HIS A 62 -22.02 -28.60 11.01
N PHE A 63 -21.21 -28.17 11.96
CA PHE A 63 -20.39 -26.97 11.84
C PHE A 63 -19.12 -27.07 12.69
N LYS A 64 -18.16 -26.18 12.42
CA LYS A 64 -16.86 -26.14 13.08
C LYS A 64 -16.70 -24.91 13.95
N ALA A 65 -16.20 -25.07 15.17
CA ALA A 65 -15.92 -23.99 16.10
C ALA A 65 -14.44 -23.98 16.52
N ARG A 66 -13.81 -22.82 16.57
CA ARG A 66 -12.39 -22.69 16.96
C ARG A 66 -12.28 -22.35 18.45
N TRP A 67 -11.44 -23.09 19.16
CA TRP A 67 -11.12 -22.81 20.55
C TRP A 67 -10.55 -21.40 20.72
N GLN A 68 -11.02 -20.69 21.74
CA GLN A 68 -10.48 -19.41 22.20
C GLN A 68 -9.77 -19.63 23.53
N PRO A 69 -8.42 -19.59 23.56
CA PRO A 69 -7.68 -19.76 24.81
C PRO A 69 -8.07 -18.69 25.82
N SER A 70 -8.25 -19.10 27.07
CA SER A 70 -8.58 -18.19 28.16
C SER A 70 -7.38 -17.32 28.56
N LYS A 71 -7.58 -16.30 29.40
CA LYS A 71 -6.48 -15.49 29.96
C LYS A 71 -5.44 -16.34 30.69
N ALA A 72 -5.85 -17.44 31.33
CA ALA A 72 -4.91 -18.35 31.99
C ALA A 72 -3.94 -18.99 31.00
N CYS A 73 -4.27 -19.04 29.71
CA CYS A 73 -3.42 -19.63 28.67
C CYS A 73 -2.28 -18.70 28.20
N GLN A 74 -2.23 -17.46 28.68
CA GLN A 74 -1.26 -16.44 28.24
C GLN A 74 0.21 -16.89 28.31
N PRO A 75 0.69 -17.64 29.32
CA PRO A 75 2.08 -18.13 29.36
C PRO A 75 2.46 -19.07 28.21
N TRP A 76 1.47 -19.68 27.57
CA TRP A 76 1.66 -20.60 26.43
C TRP A 76 1.29 -19.96 25.09
N GLN A 77 1.07 -18.65 25.05
CA GLN A 77 0.75 -17.90 23.84
C GLN A 77 1.89 -16.96 23.45
N ASP A 78 1.97 -16.61 22.17
CA ASP A 78 2.80 -15.49 21.71
C ASP A 78 2.05 -14.14 21.80
N GLY A 79 2.72 -13.05 21.41
CA GLY A 79 2.14 -11.71 21.40
C GLY A 79 0.95 -11.52 20.45
N GLU A 80 0.67 -12.47 19.55
CA GLU A 80 -0.52 -12.49 18.69
C GLU A 80 -1.64 -13.39 19.25
N GLY A 81 -1.44 -13.99 20.44
CA GLY A 81 -2.39 -14.91 21.06
C GLY A 81 -2.38 -16.31 20.45
N ARG A 82 -1.37 -16.67 19.64
CA ARG A 82 -1.25 -18.02 19.06
C ARG A 82 -0.70 -18.98 20.12
N VAL A 83 -1.33 -20.14 20.28
CA VAL A 83 -0.92 -21.16 21.26
C VAL A 83 0.33 -21.88 20.76
N LEU A 84 1.43 -21.79 21.52
CA LEU A 84 2.71 -22.42 21.20
C LEU A 84 2.92 -23.79 21.87
N SER A 85 2.14 -24.09 22.91
CA SER A 85 2.24 -25.35 23.66
C SER A 85 1.36 -26.43 23.03
N LYS A 86 1.99 -27.45 22.43
CA LYS A 86 1.29 -28.65 21.93
C LYS A 86 0.59 -29.42 23.05
N PRO A 87 1.22 -29.69 24.22
CA PRO A 87 0.55 -30.40 25.31
C PRO A 87 -0.72 -29.71 25.80
N LEU A 88 -0.76 -28.37 25.79
CA LEU A 88 -1.97 -27.62 26.12
C LEU A 88 -3.08 -27.87 25.09
N ALA A 89 -2.77 -27.82 23.80
CA ALA A 89 -3.74 -28.08 22.74
C ALA A 89 -4.25 -29.53 22.80
N ASP A 90 -3.37 -30.50 23.04
CA ASP A 90 -3.70 -31.93 23.16
C ASP A 90 -4.55 -32.22 24.41
N ASN A 91 -4.30 -31.52 25.53
CA ASN A 91 -5.15 -31.61 26.72
C ASN A 91 -6.56 -31.10 26.46
N VAL A 92 -6.72 -29.98 25.75
CA VAL A 92 -8.06 -29.48 25.41
C VAL A 92 -8.73 -30.42 24.41
N LEU A 93 -7.98 -30.96 23.43
CA LEU A 93 -8.49 -31.96 22.48
C LEU A 93 -9.11 -33.18 23.19
N SER A 94 -8.41 -33.75 24.17
CA SER A 94 -8.91 -34.92 24.90
C SER A 94 -10.14 -34.60 25.73
N ARG A 95 -10.22 -33.40 26.29
CA ARG A 95 -11.36 -32.94 27.10
C ARG A 95 -12.64 -32.72 26.31
N ILE A 96 -12.56 -32.34 25.04
CA ILE A 96 -13.76 -31.99 24.24
C ILE A 96 -14.35 -33.16 23.46
N HIS A 97 -13.65 -34.30 23.40
CA HIS A 97 -14.11 -35.46 22.63
C HIS A 97 -15.42 -36.02 23.22
N GLN A 98 -16.44 -36.16 22.37
CA GLN A 98 -17.75 -36.71 22.74
C GLN A 98 -18.40 -35.98 23.94
N GLN A 99 -18.29 -34.64 23.96
CA GLN A 99 -18.85 -33.80 25.02
C GLN A 99 -20.06 -32.99 24.55
N PRO A 100 -20.97 -32.61 25.46
CA PRO A 100 -21.99 -31.60 25.18
C PRO A 100 -21.34 -30.26 24.79
N ALA A 101 -21.93 -29.59 23.79
CA ALA A 101 -21.57 -28.25 23.39
C ALA A 101 -22.76 -27.32 23.63
N ILE A 102 -22.64 -26.41 24.60
CA ILE A 102 -23.75 -25.54 25.01
C ILE A 102 -23.58 -24.16 24.37
N VAL A 103 -24.60 -23.68 23.69
CA VAL A 103 -24.59 -22.35 23.07
C VAL A 103 -24.65 -21.28 24.17
N THR A 104 -23.58 -20.52 24.32
CA THR A 104 -23.48 -19.43 25.29
C THR A 104 -23.90 -18.09 24.68
N ALA A 105 -23.68 -17.91 23.38
CA ALA A 105 -24.18 -16.79 22.60
C ALA A 105 -24.42 -17.20 21.14
N SER A 106 -25.43 -16.58 20.52
CA SER A 106 -25.69 -16.69 19.09
C SER A 106 -26.06 -15.33 18.54
N ASN A 107 -25.40 -14.92 17.47
CA ASN A 107 -25.57 -13.60 16.89
C ASN A 107 -25.56 -13.71 15.36
N ARG A 108 -26.57 -13.12 14.72
CA ARG A 108 -26.65 -13.01 13.27
C ARG A 108 -26.99 -11.56 12.92
N LYS A 109 -26.07 -10.90 12.22
CA LYS A 109 -26.23 -9.50 11.81
C LYS A 109 -26.15 -9.39 10.30
N GLN A 110 -27.23 -8.90 9.71
CA GLN A 110 -27.20 -8.42 8.33
C GLN A 110 -26.46 -7.09 8.27
N LYS A 111 -25.53 -6.97 7.32
CA LYS A 111 -24.70 -5.79 7.11
C LYS A 111 -24.70 -5.43 5.63
N LYS A 112 -24.46 -4.14 5.36
CA LYS A 112 -24.29 -3.62 4.01
C LYS A 112 -22.88 -3.05 3.86
N GLN A 113 -22.19 -3.42 2.79
CA GLN A 113 -20.91 -2.85 2.39
C GLN A 113 -21.14 -1.94 1.18
N PRO A 114 -21.04 -0.61 1.32
CA PRO A 114 -21.19 0.32 0.19
C PRO A 114 -20.09 0.10 -0.86
N PRO A 115 -20.31 0.56 -2.10
CA PRO A 115 -19.27 0.48 -3.13
C PRO A 115 -18.00 1.22 -2.69
N PRO A 116 -16.81 0.73 -3.10
CA PRO A 116 -15.57 1.44 -2.84
C PRO A 116 -15.60 2.76 -3.60
N LEU A 117 -15.13 3.85 -2.98
CA LEU A 117 -15.10 5.17 -3.60
C LEU A 117 -14.29 5.18 -4.91
N PRO A 118 -14.53 6.15 -5.82
CA PRO A 118 -13.65 6.43 -6.96
C PRO A 118 -12.17 6.53 -6.59
N TYR A 119 -11.30 6.44 -7.59
CA TYR A 119 -9.86 6.40 -7.37
C TYR A 119 -9.28 7.78 -7.09
N ASN A 120 -8.38 7.83 -6.10
CA ASN A 120 -7.23 8.73 -6.16
C ASN A 120 -6.04 7.99 -6.82
N LEU A 121 -4.95 8.67 -7.11
CA LEU A 121 -3.81 8.10 -7.83
C LEU A 121 -3.18 6.91 -7.09
N SER A 122 -2.99 6.98 -5.77
CA SER A 122 -2.36 5.94 -4.96
C SER A 122 -3.21 4.68 -4.91
N THR A 123 -4.53 4.82 -4.76
CA THR A 123 -5.42 3.65 -4.79
C THR A 123 -5.41 3.01 -6.18
N LEU A 124 -5.37 3.81 -7.25
CA LEU A 124 -5.25 3.31 -8.62
C LEU A 124 -3.90 2.62 -8.87
N GLN A 125 -2.80 3.20 -8.39
CA GLN A 125 -1.46 2.61 -8.45
C GLN A 125 -1.39 1.27 -7.71
N ILE A 126 -1.98 1.19 -6.51
CA ILE A 126 -2.06 -0.06 -5.73
C ILE A 126 -2.85 -1.13 -6.50
N ASP A 127 -3.99 -0.79 -7.10
CA ASP A 127 -4.81 -1.76 -7.84
C ASP A 127 -4.14 -2.18 -9.17
N GLY A 128 -3.52 -1.23 -9.89
CA GLY A 128 -2.72 -1.49 -11.09
C GLY A 128 -1.51 -2.40 -10.81
N ALA A 129 -0.83 -2.20 -9.68
CA ALA A 129 0.25 -3.09 -9.24
C ALA A 129 -0.26 -4.50 -8.93
N LYS A 130 -1.37 -4.64 -8.18
CA LYS A 130 -1.94 -5.94 -7.82
C LYS A 130 -2.44 -6.74 -9.03
N ARG A 131 -3.13 -6.07 -9.96
CA ARG A 131 -3.77 -6.74 -11.11
C ARG A 131 -2.82 -6.95 -12.28
N PHE A 132 -1.95 -5.98 -12.54
CA PHE A 132 -1.17 -5.92 -13.78
C PHE A 132 0.33 -5.84 -13.55
N SER A 133 0.81 -5.92 -12.30
CA SER A 133 2.24 -5.79 -11.95
C SER A 133 2.88 -4.50 -12.46
N MET A 134 2.09 -3.43 -12.60
CA MET A 134 2.59 -2.12 -13.02
C MET A 134 3.24 -1.40 -11.83
N SER A 135 4.40 -0.78 -12.04
CA SER A 135 4.99 0.10 -11.05
C SER A 135 4.14 1.36 -10.86
N ALA A 136 4.30 2.03 -9.71
CA ALA A 136 3.59 3.28 -9.43
C ALA A 136 3.84 4.34 -10.53
N LYS A 137 5.07 4.39 -11.10
CA LYS A 137 5.42 5.30 -12.19
C LYS A 137 4.73 4.91 -13.50
N GLN A 138 4.70 3.62 -13.85
CA GLN A 138 4.02 3.15 -15.06
C GLN A 138 2.52 3.48 -15.04
N VAL A 139 1.86 3.35 -13.88
CA VAL A 139 0.46 3.76 -13.73
C VAL A 139 0.31 5.27 -13.89
N LEU A 140 1.15 6.08 -13.25
CA LEU A 140 1.10 7.54 -13.37
C LEU A 140 1.32 7.99 -14.83
N ASP A 141 2.35 7.50 -15.51
CA ASP A 141 2.64 7.85 -16.91
C ASP A 141 1.48 7.45 -17.84
N THR A 142 0.89 6.27 -17.62
CA THR A 142 -0.30 5.81 -18.35
C THR A 142 -1.49 6.74 -18.11
N CYS A 143 -1.76 7.11 -16.85
CA CYS A 143 -2.84 8.03 -16.52
C CYS A 143 -2.63 9.43 -17.12
N GLN A 144 -1.39 9.92 -17.14
CA GLN A 144 -1.05 11.19 -17.81
C GLN A 144 -1.36 11.14 -19.30
N THR A 145 -1.02 10.03 -19.96
CA THR A 145 -1.33 9.84 -21.38
C THR A 145 -2.85 9.80 -21.62
N LEU A 146 -3.59 9.08 -20.77
CA LEU A 146 -5.06 9.03 -20.83
C LEU A 146 -5.71 10.40 -20.57
N TYR A 147 -5.12 11.24 -19.72
CA TYR A 147 -5.60 12.59 -19.39
C TYR A 147 -5.25 13.61 -20.47
N GLU A 148 -3.97 13.79 -20.79
CA GLU A 148 -3.51 14.90 -21.64
C GLU A 148 -3.71 14.62 -23.13
N ARG A 149 -3.32 13.41 -23.58
CA ARG A 149 -3.37 13.04 -25.01
C ARG A 149 -4.77 12.58 -25.39
N HIS A 150 -5.30 11.59 -24.69
CA HIS A 150 -6.57 10.96 -25.05
C HIS A 150 -7.78 11.67 -24.44
N LYS A 151 -7.62 12.48 -23.39
CA LYS A 151 -8.71 13.16 -22.66
C LYS A 151 -9.83 12.20 -22.21
N LEU A 152 -9.46 10.97 -21.86
CA LEU A 152 -10.37 9.92 -21.42
C LEU A 152 -10.57 9.88 -19.91
N LEU A 153 -9.62 10.42 -19.14
CA LEU A 153 -9.68 10.53 -17.69
C LEU A 153 -9.63 11.99 -17.25
N THR A 154 -10.07 12.27 -16.02
CA THR A 154 -9.86 13.54 -15.33
C THR A 154 -8.45 13.63 -14.72
N TYR A 155 -8.13 14.76 -14.09
CA TYR A 155 -6.78 15.05 -13.58
C TYR A 155 -6.20 13.90 -12.72
N PRO A 156 -5.08 13.27 -13.13
CA PRO A 156 -4.67 11.98 -12.58
C PRO A 156 -3.73 12.07 -11.38
N ARG A 157 -3.40 13.26 -10.87
CA ARG A 157 -2.56 13.42 -9.66
C ARG A 157 -3.36 13.84 -8.44
N SER A 158 -4.66 13.56 -8.46
CA SER A 158 -5.57 13.81 -7.34
C SER A 158 -5.37 12.80 -6.23
N ASP A 159 -5.35 13.29 -4.98
CA ASP A 159 -5.41 12.53 -3.73
C ASP A 159 -6.85 12.30 -3.24
N CYS A 160 -7.82 13.02 -3.81
CA CYS A 160 -9.23 12.96 -3.46
C CYS A 160 -9.93 11.72 -4.02
N ARG A 161 -10.87 11.17 -3.24
CA ARG A 161 -11.72 10.02 -3.62
C ARG A 161 -13.21 10.36 -3.76
N TYR A 162 -13.55 11.64 -3.70
CA TYR A 162 -14.91 12.16 -3.81
C TYR A 162 -15.07 12.96 -5.10
N LEU A 163 -16.31 13.22 -5.48
CA LEU A 163 -16.73 13.98 -6.64
C LEU A 163 -17.59 15.18 -6.22
N PRO A 164 -17.52 16.30 -6.94
CA PRO A 164 -18.49 17.39 -6.77
C PRO A 164 -19.90 16.89 -7.07
N ALA A 165 -20.88 17.41 -6.35
CA ALA A 165 -22.28 17.00 -6.43
C ALA A 165 -22.88 17.33 -7.81
N GLU A 166 -22.45 18.43 -8.41
CA GLU A 166 -22.83 18.89 -9.75
C GLU A 166 -22.44 17.91 -10.86
N HIS A 167 -21.33 17.17 -10.71
CA HIS A 167 -20.91 16.16 -11.70
C HIS A 167 -21.91 15.00 -11.81
N PHE A 168 -22.87 14.86 -10.88
CA PHE A 168 -23.95 13.86 -11.01
C PHE A 168 -24.86 14.13 -12.21
N ALA A 169 -24.95 15.37 -12.69
CA ALA A 169 -25.72 15.71 -13.90
C ALA A 169 -25.15 15.03 -15.15
N ASP A 170 -23.82 14.90 -15.24
CA ASP A 170 -23.13 14.33 -16.40
C ASP A 170 -23.08 12.80 -16.41
N ARG A 171 -23.59 12.15 -15.35
CA ARG A 171 -23.42 10.71 -15.13
C ARG A 171 -23.86 9.85 -16.33
N ASN A 172 -24.96 10.24 -16.99
CA ASN A 172 -25.51 9.51 -18.14
C ASN A 172 -24.51 9.52 -19.30
N ALA A 173 -23.98 10.71 -19.64
CA ALA A 173 -23.01 10.87 -20.71
C ALA A 173 -21.68 10.15 -20.40
N VAL A 174 -21.23 10.18 -19.13
CA VAL A 174 -20.03 9.46 -18.69
C VAL A 174 -20.24 7.94 -18.77
N ILE A 175 -21.40 7.42 -18.34
CA ILE A 175 -21.74 5.99 -18.45
C ILE A 175 -21.83 5.56 -19.91
N ASP A 176 -22.40 6.37 -20.80
CA ASP A 176 -22.46 6.05 -22.22
C ASP A 176 -21.08 6.07 -22.88
N ALA A 177 -20.21 7.00 -22.47
CA ALA A 177 -18.82 7.05 -22.94
C ALA A 177 -18.02 5.82 -22.46
N LEU A 178 -18.14 5.45 -21.17
CA LEU A 178 -17.43 4.29 -20.63
C LEU A 178 -17.92 2.98 -21.26
N ALA A 179 -19.23 2.84 -21.52
CA ALA A 179 -19.80 1.67 -22.20
C ALA A 179 -19.23 1.50 -23.61
N SER A 180 -19.02 2.62 -24.32
CA SER A 180 -18.41 2.64 -25.66
C SER A 180 -16.92 2.34 -25.63
N ASN A 181 -16.20 2.86 -24.63
CA ASN A 181 -14.73 2.76 -24.57
C ASN A 181 -14.25 1.49 -23.84
N CYS A 182 -15.11 0.82 -23.07
CA CYS A 182 -14.73 -0.34 -22.27
C CYS A 182 -15.71 -1.49 -22.52
N GLN A 183 -15.43 -2.27 -23.57
CA GLN A 183 -16.27 -3.41 -23.94
C GLN A 183 -16.54 -4.38 -22.77
N PRO A 184 -15.56 -4.75 -21.92
CA PRO A 184 -15.81 -5.65 -20.78
C PRO A 184 -16.84 -5.13 -19.76
N LEU A 185 -17.10 -3.82 -19.72
CA LEU A 185 -18.06 -3.19 -18.81
C LEU A 185 -19.35 -2.74 -19.51
N SER A 186 -19.46 -2.93 -20.83
CA SER A 186 -20.57 -2.42 -21.63
C SER A 186 -21.94 -2.89 -21.15
N GLN A 187 -22.08 -4.19 -20.83
CA GLN A 187 -23.34 -4.73 -20.31
C GLN A 187 -23.65 -4.18 -18.92
N ALA A 188 -22.66 -4.19 -18.01
CA ALA A 188 -22.83 -3.63 -16.68
C ALA A 188 -23.18 -2.13 -16.70
N ALA A 189 -22.70 -1.38 -17.70
CA ALA A 189 -23.05 0.02 -17.88
C ALA A 189 -24.53 0.22 -18.30
N ARG A 190 -25.14 -0.76 -18.97
CA ARG A 190 -26.57 -0.76 -19.29
C ARG A 190 -27.41 -1.15 -18.08
N ASP A 191 -26.93 -2.10 -17.28
CA ASP A 191 -27.65 -2.62 -16.12
C ASP A 191 -27.53 -1.70 -14.87
N ALA A 192 -26.71 -0.64 -14.95
CA ALA A 192 -26.50 0.29 -13.86
C ALA A 192 -27.77 1.10 -13.54
N ASP A 193 -28.10 1.21 -12.26
CA ASP A 193 -29.10 2.15 -11.79
C ASP A 193 -28.51 3.56 -11.79
N ARG A 194 -28.74 4.27 -12.90
CA ARG A 194 -28.17 5.61 -13.10
C ARG A 194 -28.71 6.61 -12.08
N ASP A 195 -29.85 6.37 -11.45
CA ASP A 195 -30.41 7.29 -10.45
C ASP A 195 -29.87 7.02 -9.03
N LEU A 196 -29.20 5.90 -8.83
CA LEU A 196 -28.48 5.60 -7.60
C LEU A 196 -27.32 6.59 -7.39
N LYS A 197 -27.39 7.35 -6.29
CA LYS A 197 -26.31 8.25 -5.86
C LYS A 197 -25.60 7.70 -4.62
N SER A 198 -24.39 7.18 -4.81
CA SER A 198 -23.52 6.76 -3.70
C SER A 198 -23.01 7.97 -2.87
N LYS A 199 -22.29 7.69 -1.78
CA LYS A 199 -21.61 8.71 -0.97
C LYS A 199 -20.44 9.42 -1.67
N ALA A 200 -20.09 9.04 -2.90
CA ALA A 200 -18.97 9.61 -3.63
C ALA A 200 -19.20 11.09 -4.01
N TRP A 201 -20.45 11.50 -4.26
CA TRP A 201 -20.80 12.88 -4.57
C TRP A 201 -20.95 13.71 -3.30
N ASN A 202 -19.90 14.43 -2.91
CA ASN A 202 -19.86 15.17 -1.65
C ASN A 202 -18.90 16.38 -1.74
N ASN A 203 -19.47 17.59 -1.85
CA ASN A 203 -18.71 18.84 -1.96
C ASN A 203 -17.84 19.11 -0.73
N SER A 204 -18.25 18.69 0.47
CA SER A 204 -17.48 18.93 1.70
C SER A 204 -16.22 18.05 1.80
N ARG A 205 -16.01 17.14 0.84
CA ARG A 205 -14.88 16.21 0.78
C ARG A 205 -14.02 16.42 -0.47
N VAL A 206 -14.31 17.47 -1.23
CA VAL A 206 -13.54 17.86 -2.42
C VAL A 206 -12.84 19.17 -2.11
N GLU A 207 -11.52 19.19 -2.31
CA GLU A 207 -10.70 20.38 -2.17
C GLU A 207 -10.33 20.91 -3.58
N ALA A 208 -9.03 21.08 -3.86
CA ALA A 208 -8.57 21.57 -5.17
C ALA A 208 -8.87 20.60 -6.33
N HIS A 209 -8.91 19.29 -6.03
CA HIS A 209 -9.12 18.24 -7.02
C HIS A 209 -10.14 17.22 -6.54
N HIS A 210 -10.78 16.56 -7.49
CA HIS A 210 -11.73 15.46 -7.25
C HIS A 210 -11.14 14.13 -7.73
N ALA A 211 -11.84 13.03 -7.49
CA ALA A 211 -11.39 11.69 -7.88
C ALA A 211 -11.17 11.53 -9.40
N ILE A 212 -10.29 10.60 -9.75
CA ILE A 212 -10.00 10.21 -11.12
C ILE A 212 -11.18 9.39 -11.65
N ILE A 213 -11.86 9.91 -12.66
CA ILE A 213 -13.03 9.30 -13.32
C ILE A 213 -12.91 9.37 -14.84
N PRO A 214 -13.68 8.57 -15.60
CA PRO A 214 -13.78 8.74 -17.04
C PRO A 214 -14.42 10.09 -17.40
N THR A 215 -14.07 10.62 -18.57
CA THR A 215 -14.74 11.79 -19.17
C THR A 215 -15.89 11.33 -20.08
N VAL A 216 -16.65 12.29 -20.60
CA VAL A 216 -17.70 12.04 -21.62
C VAL A 216 -17.14 11.71 -23.02
N ARG A 217 -15.81 11.69 -23.19
CA ARG A 217 -15.19 11.49 -24.51
C ARG A 217 -15.29 10.04 -24.95
N LYS A 218 -15.82 9.83 -26.15
CA LYS A 218 -15.78 8.55 -26.88
C LYS A 218 -14.58 8.51 -27.83
N MET A 219 -13.95 7.35 -27.99
CA MET A 219 -12.93 7.13 -29.02
C MET A 219 -12.84 5.67 -29.45
N ASP A 220 -12.19 5.44 -30.57
CA ASP A 220 -11.77 4.11 -30.97
C ASP A 220 -10.62 3.61 -30.08
N THR A 221 -10.93 2.65 -29.21
CA THR A 221 -10.00 2.11 -28.20
C THR A 221 -9.01 1.09 -28.74
N SER A 222 -9.08 0.74 -30.03
CA SER A 222 -8.02 -0.03 -30.70
C SER A 222 -6.69 0.75 -30.72
N LYS A 223 -6.77 2.09 -30.67
CA LYS A 223 -5.62 3.01 -30.63
C LYS A 223 -4.93 3.10 -29.28
N LEU A 224 -5.53 2.53 -28.24
CA LEU A 224 -4.94 2.46 -26.90
C LEU A 224 -3.96 1.29 -26.83
N SER A 225 -2.87 1.45 -26.09
CA SER A 225 -2.01 0.36 -25.65
C SER A 225 -2.75 -0.53 -24.64
N GLN A 226 -2.21 -1.73 -24.38
CA GLN A 226 -2.80 -2.61 -23.37
C GLN A 226 -2.75 -1.99 -21.97
N ALA A 227 -1.67 -1.27 -21.63
CA ALA A 227 -1.56 -0.57 -20.34
C ALA A 227 -2.64 0.51 -20.20
N GLU A 228 -2.87 1.31 -21.24
CA GLU A 228 -3.93 2.32 -21.26
C GLU A 228 -5.32 1.71 -21.12
N ARG A 229 -5.62 0.62 -21.84
CA ARG A 229 -6.90 -0.11 -21.70
C ARG A 229 -7.08 -0.64 -20.28
N ASN A 230 -6.05 -1.26 -19.72
CA ASN A 230 -6.08 -1.82 -18.37
C ASN A 230 -6.36 -0.73 -17.33
N VAL A 231 -5.65 0.39 -17.38
CA VAL A 231 -5.84 1.51 -16.43
C VAL A 231 -7.22 2.16 -16.61
N TYR A 232 -7.66 2.39 -17.85
CA TYR A 232 -8.98 2.94 -18.13
C TYR A 232 -10.09 2.04 -17.58
N GLU A 233 -10.00 0.72 -17.78
CA GLU A 233 -10.97 -0.25 -17.26
C GLU A 233 -11.05 -0.21 -15.73
N LEU A 234 -9.94 -0.07 -15.01
CA LEU A 234 -9.97 0.09 -13.54
C LEU A 234 -10.79 1.32 -13.16
N VAL A 235 -10.48 2.47 -13.75
CA VAL A 235 -11.17 3.73 -13.43
C VAL A 235 -12.65 3.68 -13.81
N ALA A 236 -12.96 3.14 -14.99
CA ALA A 236 -14.33 2.96 -15.47
C ALA A 236 -15.15 2.03 -14.57
N ARG A 237 -14.58 0.87 -14.17
CA ARG A 237 -15.23 -0.08 -13.24
C ARG A 237 -15.51 0.57 -11.88
N GLN A 238 -14.55 1.32 -11.36
CA GLN A 238 -14.66 1.98 -10.06
C GLN A 238 -15.71 3.09 -10.05
N TYR A 239 -15.81 3.86 -11.13
CA TYR A 239 -16.87 4.84 -11.34
C TYR A 239 -18.24 4.16 -11.48
N LEU A 240 -18.33 3.10 -12.28
CA LEU A 240 -19.58 2.37 -12.50
C LEU A 240 -20.13 1.75 -11.21
N ALA A 241 -19.26 1.30 -10.30
CA ALA A 241 -19.65 0.77 -9.00
C ALA A 241 -20.47 1.74 -8.13
N GLN A 242 -20.40 3.05 -8.41
CA GLN A 242 -21.17 4.05 -7.69
C GLN A 242 -22.67 4.01 -8.02
N PHE A 243 -23.06 3.32 -9.09
CA PHE A 243 -24.42 3.14 -9.60
C PHE A 243 -24.95 1.72 -9.37
N TYR A 244 -24.33 0.99 -8.45
CA TYR A 244 -24.75 -0.34 -8.01
C TYR A 244 -25.04 -0.35 -6.50
N PRO A 245 -26.04 -1.13 -6.07
CA PRO A 245 -26.40 -1.21 -4.66
C PRO A 245 -25.27 -1.79 -3.80
N ALA A 246 -25.33 -1.52 -2.50
CA ALA A 246 -24.39 -2.09 -1.53
C ALA A 246 -24.39 -3.62 -1.58
N HIS A 247 -23.23 -4.23 -1.31
CA HIS A 247 -23.13 -5.67 -1.05
C HIS A 247 -23.80 -5.99 0.30
N GLU A 248 -24.85 -6.79 0.30
CA GLU A 248 -25.55 -7.22 1.52
C GLU A 248 -25.03 -8.61 1.93
N TYR A 249 -24.66 -8.78 3.19
CA TYR A 249 -24.17 -10.04 3.73
C TYR A 249 -24.61 -10.26 5.18
N SER A 250 -24.61 -11.51 5.62
CA SER A 250 -24.90 -11.91 7.00
C SER A 250 -23.62 -12.38 7.67
N ASP A 251 -23.21 -11.69 8.75
CA ASP A 251 -22.20 -12.19 9.69
C ASP A 251 -22.92 -12.97 10.78
N SER A 252 -22.58 -14.25 10.92
CA SER A 252 -23.09 -15.11 12.00
C SER A 252 -21.94 -15.57 12.89
N GLN A 253 -22.18 -15.58 14.19
CA GLN A 253 -21.27 -16.10 15.21
C GLN A 253 -22.05 -16.92 16.24
N ILE A 254 -21.53 -18.08 16.60
CA ILE A 254 -22.05 -18.93 17.67
C ILE A 254 -20.90 -19.22 18.62
N ASP A 255 -21.09 -18.87 19.88
CA ASP A 255 -20.16 -19.14 20.96
C ASP A 255 -20.67 -20.35 21.73
N LEU A 256 -19.77 -21.29 22.01
CA LEU A 256 -20.04 -22.56 22.64
C LEU A 256 -19.18 -22.72 23.89
N ASP A 257 -19.76 -23.28 24.94
CA ASP A 257 -19.02 -23.93 26.03
C ASP A 257 -18.92 -25.43 25.75
N ILE A 258 -17.70 -25.95 25.74
CA ILE A 258 -17.43 -27.39 25.59
C ILE A 258 -16.44 -27.78 26.69
N ALA A 259 -16.90 -28.54 27.68
CA ALA A 259 -16.12 -28.94 28.85
C ALA A 259 -15.42 -27.77 29.58
N GLY A 260 -16.08 -26.61 29.67
CA GLY A 260 -15.56 -25.38 30.27
C GLY A 260 -14.63 -24.56 29.35
N GLY A 261 -14.41 -25.00 28.11
CA GLY A 261 -13.65 -24.28 27.09
C GLY A 261 -14.56 -23.41 26.21
N CYS A 262 -14.09 -22.22 25.83
CA CYS A 262 -14.79 -21.34 24.91
C CYS A 262 -14.44 -21.67 23.45
N PHE A 263 -15.46 -21.90 22.61
CA PHE A 263 -15.30 -22.16 21.18
C PHE A 263 -16.17 -21.20 20.37
N ILE A 264 -15.62 -20.64 19.29
CA ILE A 264 -16.34 -19.70 18.43
C ILE A 264 -16.42 -20.24 17.02
N ALA A 265 -17.65 -20.43 16.52
CA ALA A 265 -17.95 -20.64 15.12
C ALA A 265 -18.34 -19.31 14.47
N SER A 266 -17.85 -19.05 13.26
CA SER A 266 -18.24 -17.86 12.50
C SER A 266 -18.46 -18.20 11.03
N ALA A 267 -19.41 -17.51 10.40
CA ALA A 267 -19.65 -17.56 8.96
C ALA A 267 -20.02 -16.18 8.41
N ARG A 268 -19.68 -15.95 7.15
CA ARG A 268 -20.12 -14.79 6.37
C ARG A 268 -20.80 -15.27 5.10
N ALA A 269 -22.11 -15.09 5.00
CA ALA A 269 -22.89 -15.46 3.83
C ALA A 269 -23.25 -14.22 3.00
N SER A 270 -22.96 -14.25 1.70
CA SER A 270 -23.40 -13.20 0.77
C SER A 270 -24.91 -13.32 0.56
N LEU A 271 -25.66 -12.23 0.76
CA LEU A 271 -27.11 -12.17 0.55
C LEU A 271 -27.44 -11.54 -0.81
N LYS A 272 -26.90 -10.33 -1.07
CA LYS A 272 -27.02 -9.66 -2.37
C LYS A 272 -25.66 -9.16 -2.81
N PRO A 273 -25.14 -9.55 -3.99
CA PRO A 273 -23.78 -9.21 -4.42
C PRO A 273 -23.58 -7.70 -4.61
N GLY A 274 -24.60 -6.98 -5.12
CA GLY A 274 -24.53 -5.54 -5.38
C GLY A 274 -23.36 -5.17 -6.29
N TRP A 275 -22.63 -4.10 -5.95
CA TRP A 275 -21.45 -3.64 -6.68
C TRP A 275 -20.37 -4.70 -6.88
N LYS A 276 -20.33 -5.78 -6.06
CA LYS A 276 -19.33 -6.84 -6.24
C LYS A 276 -19.48 -7.60 -7.55
N LEU A 277 -20.63 -7.55 -8.22
CA LEU A 277 -20.82 -8.10 -9.57
C LEU A 277 -19.83 -7.54 -10.59
N LEU A 278 -19.38 -6.30 -10.41
CA LEU A 278 -18.44 -5.63 -11.32
C LEU A 278 -16.99 -6.11 -11.18
N PHE A 279 -16.69 -6.78 -10.07
CA PHE A 279 -15.32 -7.16 -9.72
C PHE A 279 -15.14 -8.67 -9.88
N PRO A 280 -13.99 -9.13 -10.37
CA PRO A 280 -13.72 -10.55 -10.49
C PRO A 280 -13.89 -11.24 -9.13
N VAL A 281 -14.63 -12.34 -9.11
CA VAL A 281 -14.74 -13.18 -7.91
C VAL A 281 -13.35 -13.72 -7.60
N GLN A 282 -12.76 -13.28 -6.49
CA GLN A 282 -11.54 -13.91 -5.98
C GLN A 282 -11.88 -15.37 -5.67
N LYS A 283 -11.19 -16.32 -6.31
CA LYS A 283 -11.36 -17.75 -6.01
C LYS A 283 -11.12 -17.95 -4.52
N ALA A 284 -11.92 -18.81 -3.89
CA ALA A 284 -11.96 -19.01 -2.43
C ALA A 284 -10.61 -19.44 -1.79
N GLY A 285 -9.56 -19.68 -2.58
CA GLY A 285 -8.22 -20.07 -2.13
C GLY A 285 -7.27 -18.92 -1.73
N ASP A 286 -7.57 -17.65 -2.05
CA ASP A 286 -6.65 -16.52 -1.79
C ASP A 286 -6.82 -15.84 -0.41
N ASN A 287 -7.91 -16.15 0.30
CA ASN A 287 -8.03 -15.78 1.70
C ASN A 287 -7.32 -16.84 2.54
N LYS A 288 -6.12 -16.52 3.06
CA LYS A 288 -5.35 -17.35 4.02
C LYS A 288 -6.03 -17.61 5.37
N GLN A 289 -7.33 -17.35 5.45
CA GLN A 289 -8.23 -17.80 6.49
C GLN A 289 -9.53 -18.21 5.79
N SER A 290 -9.55 -19.43 5.23
CA SER A 290 -10.81 -20.02 4.78
C SER A 290 -11.77 -19.97 5.98
N ALA A 291 -12.94 -19.37 5.77
CA ALA A 291 -14.00 -19.45 6.76
C ALA A 291 -14.27 -20.94 6.99
N LEU A 292 -14.16 -21.39 8.25
CA LEU A 292 -14.38 -22.81 8.58
C LEU A 292 -15.78 -23.28 8.20
N ASN A 293 -16.71 -22.32 8.10
CA ASN A 293 -18.11 -22.54 7.77
C ASN A 293 -18.55 -21.55 6.69
N ALA A 294 -19.31 -22.05 5.70
CA ALA A 294 -19.98 -21.20 4.72
C ALA A 294 -21.25 -20.54 5.31
N GLN A 295 -21.97 -21.28 6.14
CA GLN A 295 -23.14 -20.85 6.89
C GLN A 295 -23.13 -21.49 8.29
N LEU A 296 -23.94 -20.97 9.21
CA LEU A 296 -24.13 -21.55 10.54
C LEU A 296 -25.60 -21.90 10.76
N PRO A 297 -25.88 -22.96 11.55
CA PRO A 297 -27.24 -23.32 11.94
C PRO A 297 -27.90 -22.20 12.76
N SER A 298 -29.23 -22.23 12.85
CA SER A 298 -29.99 -21.25 13.60
C SER A 298 -30.18 -21.69 15.06
N LEU A 299 -29.21 -21.36 15.91
CA LEU A 299 -29.22 -21.70 17.34
C LEU A 299 -29.51 -20.49 18.24
N LYS A 300 -30.02 -20.74 19.43
CA LYS A 300 -30.25 -19.77 20.52
C LYS A 300 -29.35 -20.09 21.73
N LYS A 301 -29.13 -19.09 22.57
CA LYS A 301 -28.46 -19.29 23.86
C LYS A 301 -29.20 -20.35 24.68
N GLY A 302 -28.46 -21.31 25.21
CA GLY A 302 -28.98 -22.45 25.97
C GLY A 302 -29.21 -23.71 25.12
N ASP A 303 -29.18 -23.61 23.79
CA ASP A 303 -29.30 -24.80 22.94
C ASP A 303 -28.13 -25.76 23.19
N SER A 304 -28.46 -27.04 23.26
CA SER A 304 -27.50 -28.12 23.46
C SER A 304 -27.20 -28.80 22.13
N CYS A 305 -25.92 -28.75 21.75
CA CYS A 305 -25.31 -29.46 20.63
C CYS A 305 -24.34 -30.52 21.16
N PHE A 306 -23.67 -31.23 20.26
CA PHE A 306 -22.71 -32.27 20.62
C PHE A 306 -21.39 -32.09 19.87
N CYS A 307 -20.27 -32.15 20.59
CA CYS A 307 -18.93 -32.14 20.03
C CYS A 307 -18.51 -33.58 19.72
N GLU A 308 -18.57 -33.97 18.44
CA GLU A 308 -18.26 -35.32 18.00
C GLU A 308 -16.77 -35.63 18.16
N LYS A 309 -15.93 -34.67 17.77
CA LYS A 309 -14.47 -34.77 17.82
C LYS A 309 -13.82 -33.40 17.77
N GLY A 310 -12.55 -33.34 18.18
CA GLY A 310 -11.67 -32.21 17.90
C GLY A 310 -10.63 -32.54 16.84
N GLU A 311 -10.05 -31.50 16.24
CA GLU A 311 -8.85 -31.56 15.40
C GLU A 311 -7.86 -30.48 15.86
N VAL A 312 -6.60 -30.87 16.11
CA VAL A 312 -5.50 -29.92 16.33
C VAL A 312 -4.84 -29.65 14.98
N LEU A 313 -4.93 -28.41 14.53
CA LEU A 313 -4.23 -27.92 13.36
C LEU A 313 -2.88 -27.35 13.79
N GLU A 314 -1.82 -28.09 13.51
CA GLU A 314 -0.46 -27.59 13.61
C GLU A 314 -0.17 -26.66 12.44
N LYS A 315 0.25 -25.44 12.75
CA LYS A 315 0.60 -24.40 11.79
C LYS A 315 1.97 -23.85 12.13
N GLN A 316 2.56 -23.16 11.16
CA GLN A 316 3.85 -22.49 11.33
C GLN A 316 3.64 -20.98 11.17
N THR A 317 4.23 -20.20 12.07
CA THR A 317 4.31 -18.75 11.88
C THR A 317 5.12 -18.48 10.62
N THR A 318 4.67 -17.56 9.77
CA THR A 318 5.40 -17.16 8.56
C THR A 318 6.02 -15.78 8.74
N PRO A 319 7.22 -15.51 8.18
CA PRO A 319 7.77 -14.18 8.20
C PRO A 319 6.83 -13.20 7.47
N PRO A 320 6.92 -11.89 7.76
CA PRO A 320 6.21 -10.90 6.97
C PRO A 320 6.64 -11.01 5.51
N LYS A 321 5.74 -10.65 4.58
CA LYS A 321 6.11 -10.64 3.17
C LYS A 321 7.07 -9.49 2.88
N PRO A 322 8.08 -9.70 2.00
CA PRO A 322 8.80 -8.59 1.39
C PRO A 322 7.83 -7.59 0.78
N PHE A 323 8.24 -6.33 0.70
CA PHE A 323 7.45 -5.34 -0.01
C PHE A 323 7.36 -5.68 -1.50
N ASP A 324 6.29 -5.25 -2.13
CA ASP A 324 6.09 -5.13 -3.58
C ASP A 324 5.66 -3.68 -3.89
N ASP A 325 5.50 -3.31 -5.16
CA ASP A 325 5.10 -1.94 -5.53
C ASP A 325 3.79 -1.52 -4.82
N ALA A 326 2.83 -2.43 -4.67
CA ALA A 326 1.54 -2.16 -4.03
C ALA A 326 1.67 -1.93 -2.52
N SER A 327 2.37 -2.81 -1.83
CA SER A 327 2.51 -2.78 -0.37
C SER A 327 3.50 -1.72 0.10
N LEU A 328 4.53 -1.39 -0.68
CA LEU A 328 5.42 -0.27 -0.37
C LEU A 328 4.68 1.06 -0.52
N LEU A 329 3.93 1.25 -1.61
CA LEU A 329 3.12 2.45 -1.80
C LEU A 329 2.04 2.56 -0.72
N ALA A 330 1.38 1.45 -0.35
CA ALA A 330 0.44 1.43 0.76
C ALA A 330 1.08 1.72 2.12
N ALA A 331 2.37 1.39 2.30
CA ALA A 331 3.13 1.76 3.49
C ALA A 331 3.46 3.25 3.51
N MET A 332 3.77 3.86 2.35
CA MET A 332 3.99 5.30 2.23
C MET A 332 2.71 6.10 2.52
N THR A 333 1.56 5.69 1.97
CA THR A 333 0.28 6.37 2.23
C THR A 333 -0.17 6.19 3.69
N GLY A 334 -0.06 4.98 4.23
CA GLY A 334 -0.45 4.66 5.60
C GLY A 334 0.73 4.59 6.56
N ILE A 335 1.66 5.54 6.47
CA ILE A 335 2.95 5.52 7.19
C ILE A 335 2.78 5.57 8.71
N ALA A 336 1.67 6.14 9.21
CA ALA A 336 1.31 6.18 10.62
C ALA A 336 1.36 4.79 11.30
N ARG A 337 1.11 3.71 10.55
CA ARG A 337 1.17 2.32 11.04
C ARG A 337 2.57 1.86 11.44
N TYR A 338 3.59 2.55 10.93
CA TYR A 338 5.00 2.25 11.17
C TYR A 338 5.65 3.20 12.18
N VAL A 339 4.84 4.07 12.82
CA VAL A 339 5.29 5.04 13.81
C VAL A 339 4.95 4.53 15.20
N GLN A 340 5.95 4.45 16.07
CA GLN A 340 5.79 3.96 17.44
C GLN A 340 5.19 5.01 18.37
N ASN A 341 5.59 6.27 18.21
CA ASN A 341 5.08 7.36 19.04
C ASN A 341 3.59 7.67 18.70
N PRO A 342 2.68 7.62 19.70
CA PRO A 342 1.25 7.80 19.47
C PRO A 342 0.87 9.21 19.01
N ASP A 343 1.57 10.25 19.45
CA ASP A 343 1.30 11.64 19.07
C ASP A 343 1.66 11.89 17.61
N ILE A 344 2.84 11.39 17.19
CA ILE A 344 3.29 11.44 15.79
C ILE A 344 2.38 10.60 14.89
N ARG A 345 1.94 9.43 15.38
CA ARG A 345 0.98 8.58 14.67
C ARG A 345 -0.35 9.29 14.43
N LYS A 346 -0.83 10.12 15.36
CA LYS A 346 -2.07 10.88 15.21
C LYS A 346 -1.95 11.88 14.07
N VAL A 347 -0.89 12.70 14.06
CA VAL A 347 -0.59 13.65 12.99
C VAL A 347 -0.59 12.96 11.62
N LEU A 348 0.17 11.87 11.48
CA LEU A 348 0.33 11.19 10.19
C LEU A 348 -0.94 10.51 9.65
N LYS A 349 -1.97 10.33 10.48
CA LYS A 349 -3.28 9.87 10.01
C LYS A 349 -4.08 10.98 9.33
N ASP A 350 -3.82 12.21 9.73
CA ASP A 350 -4.54 13.39 9.25
C ASP A 350 -3.84 14.03 8.05
N THR A 351 -2.59 13.65 7.76
CA THR A 351 -1.82 14.06 6.57
C THR A 351 -1.83 12.98 5.47
N ASP A 352 -1.46 13.36 4.24
CA ASP A 352 -1.29 12.45 3.09
C ASP A 352 -0.02 11.57 3.23
N GLY A 353 0.21 10.95 4.39
CA GLY A 353 1.32 10.02 4.63
C GLY A 353 2.73 10.57 4.31
N LEU A 354 3.60 9.69 3.81
CA LEU A 354 5.02 10.00 3.51
C LEU A 354 5.20 10.40 2.04
N GLY A 355 5.33 11.71 1.81
CA GLY A 355 5.40 12.31 0.48
C GLY A 355 4.02 12.45 -0.15
N THR A 356 3.86 13.42 -1.06
CA THR A 356 2.58 13.69 -1.71
C THR A 356 2.28 12.69 -2.82
N GLU A 357 1.00 12.51 -3.11
CA GLU A 357 0.46 11.72 -4.22
C GLU A 357 1.30 11.78 -5.52
N ALA A 358 1.68 12.98 -5.96
CA ALA A 358 2.42 13.20 -7.19
C ALA A 358 3.90 12.79 -7.14
N THR A 359 4.49 12.60 -5.95
CA THR A 359 5.94 12.41 -5.77
C THR A 359 6.34 10.99 -5.38
N ARG A 360 5.44 10.19 -4.79
CA ARG A 360 5.77 8.84 -4.27
C ARG A 360 6.36 7.93 -5.34
N ALA A 361 5.75 7.90 -6.53
CA ALA A 361 6.25 7.10 -7.66
C ALA A 361 7.68 7.49 -8.07
N GLY A 362 7.98 8.78 -8.11
CA GLY A 362 9.31 9.28 -8.42
C GLY A 362 10.34 8.94 -7.34
N ILE A 363 9.94 8.94 -6.06
CA ILE A 363 10.81 8.55 -4.95
C ILE A 363 11.17 7.07 -5.02
N ILE A 364 10.21 6.18 -5.27
CA ILE A 364 10.46 4.74 -5.41
C ILE A 364 11.43 4.50 -6.58
N GLU A 365 11.18 5.09 -7.74
CA GLU A 365 12.05 4.95 -8.91
C GLU A 365 13.45 5.57 -8.72
N LEU A 366 13.56 6.62 -7.91
CA LEU A 366 14.86 7.18 -7.51
C LEU A 366 15.68 6.17 -6.71
N LEU A 367 15.06 5.42 -5.79
CA LEU A 367 15.76 4.41 -4.98
C LEU A 367 16.26 3.24 -5.82
N PHE A 368 15.53 2.84 -6.87
CA PHE A 368 16.02 1.90 -7.88
C PHE A 368 17.15 2.50 -8.73
N THR A 369 17.01 3.75 -9.18
CA THR A 369 18.03 4.45 -9.97
C THR A 369 19.35 4.63 -9.20
N ARG A 370 19.28 4.69 -7.87
CA ARG A 370 20.43 4.77 -6.96
C ARG A 370 20.98 3.41 -6.55
N GLU A 371 20.40 2.32 -7.06
CA GLU A 371 20.79 0.94 -6.72
C GLU A 371 20.67 0.64 -5.21
N PHE A 372 19.78 1.33 -4.49
CA PHE A 372 19.48 1.03 -3.08
C PHE A 372 18.40 -0.04 -2.95
N LEU A 373 17.53 -0.14 -3.95
CA LEU A 373 16.51 -1.17 -4.07
C LEU A 373 16.73 -1.98 -5.34
N ILE A 374 16.32 -3.25 -5.28
CA ILE A 374 16.31 -4.17 -6.42
C ILE A 374 14.99 -4.93 -6.47
N ARG A 375 14.51 -5.23 -7.69
CA ARG A 375 13.36 -6.09 -7.90
C ARG A 375 13.81 -7.55 -7.98
N ASN A 376 13.26 -8.40 -7.13
CA ASN A 376 13.39 -9.85 -7.19
C ASN A 376 12.01 -10.44 -7.52
N GLY A 377 11.74 -10.68 -8.80
CA GLY A 377 10.38 -10.92 -9.28
C GLY A 377 9.48 -9.73 -8.96
N ARG A 378 8.37 -9.98 -8.24
CA ARG A 378 7.46 -8.91 -7.74
C ARG A 378 7.92 -8.26 -6.44
N GLN A 379 8.92 -8.82 -5.77
CA GLN A 379 9.39 -8.33 -4.48
C GLN A 379 10.40 -7.20 -4.67
N ILE A 380 10.37 -6.25 -3.76
CA ILE A 380 11.32 -5.15 -3.62
C ILE A 380 12.20 -5.49 -2.42
N ARG A 381 13.51 -5.57 -2.64
CA ARG A 381 14.51 -5.88 -1.62
C ARG A 381 15.54 -4.76 -1.52
N ALA A 382 16.10 -4.56 -0.35
CA ALA A 382 17.22 -3.66 -0.16
C ALA A 382 18.51 -4.29 -0.70
N THR A 383 19.31 -3.52 -1.42
CA THR A 383 20.66 -3.94 -1.83
C THR A 383 21.64 -3.80 -0.66
N ALA A 384 22.84 -4.35 -0.81
CA ALA A 384 23.93 -4.11 0.14
C ALA A 384 24.22 -2.61 0.31
N ALA A 385 24.16 -1.82 -0.77
CA ALA A 385 24.34 -0.37 -0.72
C ALA A 385 23.20 0.31 0.07
N GLY A 386 21.96 -0.11 -0.15
CA GLY A 386 20.80 0.41 0.59
C GLY A 386 20.89 0.14 2.09
N ARG A 387 21.31 -1.08 2.47
CA ARG A 387 21.54 -1.46 3.88
C ARG A 387 22.68 -0.67 4.50
N GLY A 388 23.84 -0.67 3.84
CA GLY A 388 25.01 0.05 4.32
C GLY A 388 24.74 1.54 4.52
N LEU A 389 23.94 2.17 3.64
CA LEU A 389 23.49 3.54 3.84
C LEU A 389 22.60 3.70 5.08
N ILE A 390 21.55 2.86 5.23
CA ILE A 390 20.64 2.95 6.38
C ILE A 390 21.37 2.71 7.70
N HIS A 391 22.28 1.74 7.77
CA HIS A 391 23.06 1.46 8.98
C HIS A 391 24.09 2.55 9.32
N SER A 392 24.47 3.37 8.35
CA SER A 392 25.39 4.50 8.57
C SER A 392 24.68 5.79 8.98
N LEU A 393 23.35 5.84 8.85
CA LEU A 393 22.55 7.01 9.17
C LEU A 393 22.07 6.96 10.63
N PRO A 394 21.92 8.12 11.29
CA PRO A 394 21.22 8.16 12.57
C PRO A 394 19.77 7.70 12.39
N GLU A 395 19.22 7.03 13.40
CA GLU A 395 17.90 6.40 13.32
C GLU A 395 16.81 7.39 12.84
N MET A 396 16.84 8.61 13.36
CA MET A 396 15.90 9.69 13.02
C MET A 396 15.84 10.06 11.53
N ALA A 397 16.90 9.79 10.76
CA ALA A 397 16.92 10.03 9.31
C ALA A 397 16.30 8.88 8.51
N SER A 398 16.19 7.69 9.12
CA SER A 398 15.68 6.45 8.51
C SER A 398 14.24 6.10 8.94
N THR A 399 13.69 6.82 9.91
CA THR A 399 12.31 6.69 10.39
C THR A 399 11.44 7.83 9.86
N PRO A 400 10.11 7.62 9.74
CA PRO A 400 9.21 8.65 9.22
C PRO A 400 8.94 9.79 10.23
N ASP A 401 9.33 9.62 11.49
CA ASP A 401 9.00 10.50 12.62
C ASP A 401 9.43 11.95 12.39
N MET A 402 10.65 12.18 11.88
CA MET A 402 11.13 13.53 11.57
C MET A 402 10.27 14.19 10.48
N THR A 403 9.91 13.43 9.43
CA THR A 403 9.08 13.96 8.35
C THR A 403 7.68 14.29 8.82
N ALA A 404 7.09 13.45 9.68
CA ALA A 404 5.80 13.71 10.28
C ALA A 404 5.75 15.03 11.04
N ARG A 405 6.73 15.30 11.90
CA ARG A 405 6.83 16.54 12.67
C ARG A 405 6.90 17.77 11.76
N TRP A 406 7.71 17.68 10.70
CA TRP A 406 7.82 18.78 9.74
C TRP A 406 6.53 19.02 8.96
N GLU A 407 5.80 17.97 8.57
CA GLU A 407 4.49 18.17 7.92
C GLU A 407 3.50 18.87 8.86
N THR A 408 3.51 18.56 10.17
CA THR A 408 2.70 19.31 11.16
C THR A 408 3.06 20.80 11.20
N GLU A 409 4.36 21.10 11.28
CA GLU A 409 4.83 22.49 11.41
C GLU A 409 4.56 23.28 10.12
N LEU A 410 4.68 22.65 8.95
CA LEU A 410 4.35 23.24 7.65
C LEU A 410 2.84 23.49 7.50
N ASP A 411 2.01 22.55 7.95
CA ASP A 411 0.55 22.71 7.99
C ASP A 411 0.14 23.85 8.93
N ALA A 412 0.74 23.94 10.13
CA ALA A 412 0.52 25.06 11.04
C ALA A 412 0.90 26.41 10.41
N ILE A 413 2.01 26.49 9.67
CA ILE A 413 2.38 27.69 8.90
C ILE A 413 1.29 28.02 7.86
N SER A 414 0.77 27.04 7.14
CA SER A 414 -0.28 27.25 6.12
C SER A 414 -1.58 27.81 6.71
N ARG A 415 -1.89 27.44 7.96
CA ARG A 415 -3.04 27.91 8.73
C ARG A 415 -2.77 29.21 9.49
N ARG A 416 -1.57 29.80 9.34
CA ARG A 416 -1.12 30.99 10.08
C ARG A 416 -1.01 30.78 11.61
N GLU A 417 -0.84 29.53 12.04
CA GLU A 417 -0.63 29.11 13.43
C GLU A 417 0.86 28.94 13.77
N GLY A 418 1.74 29.02 12.76
CA GLY A 418 3.20 28.92 12.90
C GLY A 418 3.95 29.99 12.10
N SER A 419 5.25 30.13 12.35
CA SER A 419 6.11 31.09 11.63
C SER A 419 7.25 30.39 10.90
N TYR A 420 7.65 30.95 9.76
CA TYR A 420 8.82 30.48 9.00
C TYR A 420 10.08 30.37 9.87
N LYS A 421 10.33 31.39 10.71
CA LYS A 421 11.50 31.40 11.60
C LYS A 421 11.41 30.30 12.66
N GLY A 422 10.22 30.08 13.23
CA GLY A 422 9.96 29.03 14.21
C GLY A 422 10.22 27.62 13.68
N PHE A 423 9.96 27.37 12.40
CA PHE A 423 10.28 26.10 11.73
C PHE A 423 11.76 26.00 11.33
N MET A 424 12.30 27.05 10.71
CA MET A 424 13.63 26.99 10.08
C MET A 424 14.79 26.98 11.08
N GLN A 425 14.69 27.67 12.22
CA GLN A 425 15.77 27.71 13.19
C GLN A 425 16.06 26.33 13.83
N PRO A 426 15.06 25.59 14.36
CA PRO A 426 15.27 24.22 14.84
C PRO A 426 15.76 23.28 13.74
N LEU A 427 15.24 23.41 12.51
CA LEU A 427 15.68 22.61 11.37
C LEU A 427 17.16 22.85 11.06
N GLN A 428 17.61 24.11 11.06
CA GLN A 428 19.02 24.44 10.84
C GLN A 428 19.92 23.89 11.95
N ALA A 429 19.50 23.98 13.22
CA ALA A 429 20.25 23.40 14.34
C ALA A 429 20.38 21.86 14.19
N SER A 430 19.27 21.18 13.93
CA SER A 430 19.25 19.73 13.70
C SER A 430 20.09 19.33 12.47
N LEU A 431 20.11 20.15 11.42
CA LEU A 431 20.96 19.92 10.27
C LEU A 431 22.46 19.99 10.62
N HIS A 432 22.90 20.94 11.44
CA HIS A 432 24.30 21.02 11.87
C HIS A 432 24.70 19.77 12.66
N GLU A 433 23.82 19.31 13.55
CA GLU A 433 24.02 18.09 14.33
C GLU A 433 24.14 16.85 13.42
N LEU A 434 23.21 16.68 12.47
CA LEU A 434 23.25 15.56 11.51
C LEU A 434 24.53 15.56 10.66
N ILE A 435 25.04 16.75 10.29
CA ILE A 435 26.30 16.86 9.55
C ILE A 435 27.49 16.49 10.44
N SER A 436 27.51 16.94 11.70
CA SER A 436 28.54 16.54 12.67
C SER A 436 28.55 15.02 12.89
N GLN A 437 27.39 14.42 13.12
CA GLN A 437 27.23 12.98 13.28
C GLN A 437 27.70 12.20 12.04
N SER A 438 27.41 12.69 10.83
CA SER A 438 27.86 12.04 9.60
C SER A 438 29.38 11.91 9.46
N GLN A 439 30.15 12.74 10.18
CA GLN A 439 31.61 12.74 10.15
C GLN A 439 32.22 11.89 11.27
N ALA A 440 31.43 11.50 12.28
CA ALA A 440 31.91 10.80 13.46
C ALA A 440 32.32 9.35 13.19
N ALA A 441 31.71 8.70 12.20
CA ALA A 441 32.01 7.32 11.83
C ALA A 441 32.10 7.12 10.32
N LEU A 442 33.00 6.25 9.88
CA LEU A 442 33.07 5.82 8.49
C LEU A 442 31.93 4.82 8.20
N PRO A 443 31.30 4.87 7.01
CA PRO A 443 30.22 3.96 6.64
C PRO A 443 30.79 2.60 6.21
N GLU A 444 31.32 1.85 7.17
CA GLU A 444 32.03 0.58 6.98
C GLU A 444 31.24 -0.46 6.18
N GLY A 445 29.92 -0.51 6.36
CA GLY A 445 29.02 -1.39 5.60
C GLY A 445 28.96 -1.11 4.09
N LEU A 446 29.61 -0.04 3.61
CA LEU A 446 29.74 0.29 2.19
C LEU A 446 31.09 -0.12 1.57
N LYS A 447 32.03 -0.64 2.37
CA LYS A 447 33.31 -1.14 1.86
C LYS A 447 33.10 -2.25 0.83
N ASN A 448 33.88 -2.22 -0.25
CA ASN A 448 33.89 -3.22 -1.33
C ASN A 448 32.57 -3.37 -2.11
N ILE A 449 31.56 -2.51 -1.89
CA ILE A 449 30.34 -2.53 -2.69
C ILE A 449 30.61 -1.90 -4.06
N LYS A 450 30.50 -2.72 -5.11
CA LYS A 450 30.59 -2.27 -6.51
C LYS A 450 29.26 -1.65 -6.94
N VAL A 451 29.35 -0.52 -7.64
CA VAL A 451 28.20 0.16 -8.25
C VAL A 451 28.18 -0.14 -9.74
N SER A 452 27.00 -0.41 -10.32
CA SER A 452 26.91 -0.84 -11.72
C SER A 452 27.22 0.28 -12.72
N LYS A 453 27.02 1.54 -12.32
CA LYS A 453 27.30 2.73 -13.14
C LYS A 453 28.51 3.50 -12.61
N ALA A 454 29.53 3.66 -13.46
CA ALA A 454 30.66 4.53 -13.20
C ALA A 454 30.21 6.00 -13.06
N PRO A 455 30.87 6.81 -12.20
CA PRO A 455 30.48 8.20 -11.99
C PRO A 455 30.60 9.03 -13.27
N TYR A 456 29.72 10.04 -13.41
CA TYR A 456 29.75 11.04 -14.46
C TYR A 456 31.17 11.61 -14.63
N LYS A 457 31.86 11.23 -15.71
CA LYS A 457 33.13 11.85 -16.09
C LYS A 457 32.81 13.26 -16.57
N LYS A 458 33.22 14.27 -15.79
CA LYS A 458 33.21 15.67 -16.21
C LYS A 458 33.94 15.75 -17.56
N ARG A 459 33.25 16.08 -18.67
CA ARG A 459 33.94 16.36 -19.95
C ARG A 459 34.93 17.48 -19.67
N ARG A 460 36.23 17.17 -19.70
CA ARG A 460 37.26 18.22 -19.78
C ARG A 460 36.96 18.96 -21.07
N SER A 461 36.57 20.23 -20.97
CA SER A 461 36.54 21.13 -22.12
C SER A 461 37.97 21.17 -22.67
N SER A 462 38.20 20.57 -23.84
CA SER A 462 39.46 20.79 -24.55
C SER A 462 39.54 22.27 -24.86
N LYS A 463 40.49 22.99 -24.24
CA LYS A 463 40.88 24.31 -24.70
C LYS A 463 41.44 24.15 -26.11
N THR A 464 40.62 24.36 -27.12
CA THR A 464 41.08 24.50 -28.50
C THR A 464 41.87 25.81 -28.56
N GLN A 465 43.20 25.72 -28.59
CA GLN A 465 44.05 26.85 -28.95
C GLN A 465 43.66 27.29 -30.36
N LYS A 466 43.04 28.47 -30.49
CA LYS A 466 42.90 29.16 -31.77
C LYS A 466 44.31 29.49 -32.28
N LYS A 467 44.76 28.79 -33.32
CA LYS A 467 45.86 29.27 -34.16
C LYS A 467 45.38 30.53 -34.89
N ALA A 468 46.12 31.61 -34.75
CA ALA A 468 45.91 32.85 -35.49
C ALA A 468 46.02 32.58 -36.99
N ALA A 469 44.98 32.93 -37.75
CA ALA A 469 45.02 32.93 -39.20
C ALA A 469 45.70 34.22 -39.66
N THR A 470 46.84 34.08 -40.34
CA THR A 470 47.55 35.14 -41.04
C THR A 470 46.73 35.59 -42.25
N THR A 471 46.23 36.82 -42.22
CA THR A 471 45.65 37.52 -43.36
C THR A 471 46.72 37.81 -44.41
N ARG A 472 46.67 37.13 -45.57
CA ARG A 472 47.37 37.53 -46.79
C ARG A 472 46.44 38.40 -47.62
N SER A 473 46.86 39.63 -47.87
CA SER A 473 46.23 40.62 -48.74
C SER A 473 46.23 40.18 -50.21
N SER A 474 45.07 40.09 -50.85
CA SER A 474 44.95 40.03 -52.30
C SER A 474 44.82 41.44 -52.87
N LYS A 475 45.81 41.84 -53.68
CA LYS A 475 45.79 43.07 -54.50
C LYS A 475 44.70 42.92 -55.57
N CYS A 476 43.71 43.80 -55.54
CA CYS A 476 42.81 44.03 -56.66
C CYS A 476 43.52 44.92 -57.69
N LYS A 477 43.75 44.43 -58.91
CA LYS A 477 44.18 45.22 -60.06
C LYS A 477 42.96 45.56 -60.91
N THR A 478 42.72 46.85 -61.04
CA THR A 478 41.87 47.54 -62.00
C THR A 478 42.24 47.20 -63.45
N ARG A 479 41.24 47.10 -64.32
CA ARG A 479 41.38 47.45 -65.74
C ARG A 479 40.07 48.00 -66.29
N GLN A 480 40.10 49.28 -66.63
CA GLN A 480 39.14 49.96 -67.50
C GLN A 480 39.40 49.53 -68.96
N ARG A 481 38.35 49.23 -69.71
CA ARG A 481 37.79 50.12 -70.76
C ARG A 481 36.44 49.58 -71.20
#